data_AF-A0A933CEV3-F1
#
_entry.id   AF-A0A933CEV3-F1
#
_cell.length_a   1.000
_cell.length_b   1.000
_cell.length_c   1.000
_cell.angle_alpha   90.00
_cell.angle_beta   90.00
_cell.angle_gamma   90.00
#
_symmetry.space_group_name_H-M   'P 1'
#
loop_
_entity.id
_entity.type
_entity.pdbx_description
1 polymer ?
#
loop_
_entity_poly.entity_id
_entity_poly.type
_entity_poly.pdbx_seq_one_letter_code
_entity_poly.pdbx_strand_id
1 'polypeptide(L)' 'MPTTTANRPTTEELVRLSREFRVEIIRMLAEAGSGHPGGSLSAIDFLTVLYFGGTFRN' A
#
# COMPACT_ATOMS: atom_id res chain seq x y z
N MET A 1 13.19 3.22 -12.09
CA MET A 1 13.21 2.80 -10.66
C MET A 1 14.15 3.75 -9.94
N PRO A 2 13.69 4.64 -9.04
CA PRO A 2 14.62 5.43 -8.25
C PRO A 2 15.22 4.54 -7.17
N THR A 3 16.46 4.12 -7.39
CA THR A 3 17.36 3.53 -6.39
C THR A 3 17.95 4.68 -5.56
N THR A 4 17.44 4.91 -4.35
CA THR A 4 18.05 5.84 -3.41
C THR A 4 18.16 5.20 -2.03
N THR A 5 19.38 4.82 -1.65
CA THR A 5 19.75 4.64 -0.25
C THR A 5 19.87 6.02 0.39
N ALA A 6 18.78 6.56 0.94
CA ALA A 6 18.75 7.57 2.01
C ALA A 6 17.29 7.99 2.29
N ASN A 7 16.89 7.96 3.55
CA ASN A 7 15.56 8.28 4.10
C ASN A 7 14.51 7.15 3.95
N ARG A 8 14.29 6.42 5.05
CA ARG A 8 13.08 5.59 5.19
C ARG A 8 11.88 6.53 5.20
N PRO A 9 10.77 6.20 4.53
CA PRO A 9 9.57 7.02 4.61
C PRO A 9 9.12 7.13 6.07
N THR A 10 8.55 8.29 6.42
CA THR A 10 7.98 8.47 7.75
C THR A 10 6.71 7.63 7.90
N THR A 11 6.29 7.40 9.13
CA THR A 11 5.04 6.71 9.41
C THR A 11 3.85 7.42 8.74
N GLU A 12 3.85 8.75 8.72
CA GLU A 12 2.79 9.56 8.09
C GLU A 12 2.74 9.34 6.57
N GLU A 13 3.90 9.21 5.92
CA GLU A 13 3.96 8.92 4.48
C GLU A 13 3.43 7.53 4.17
N LEU A 14 3.77 6.52 4.99
CA LEU A 14 3.23 5.16 4.85
C LEU A 14 1.72 5.12 5.11
N VAL A 15 1.22 5.85 6.11
CA VAL A 15 -0.22 5.96 6.37
C VAL A 15 -0.95 6.62 5.20
N ARG A 16 -0.37 7.69 4.62
CA ARG A 16 -0.93 8.34 3.44
C ARG A 16 -0.99 7.36 2.27
N LEU A 17 0.11 6.64 2.02
CA LEU A 17 0.19 5.66 0.93
C LEU A 17 -0.81 4.50 1.11
N SER A 18 -0.95 3.95 2.32
CA SER A 18 -1.97 2.94 2.61
C SER A 18 -3.39 3.44 2.36
N ARG A 19 -3.69 4.70 2.69
CA ARG A 19 -5.02 5.29 2.40
C ARG A 19 -5.28 5.40 0.92
N GLU A 20 -4.28 5.84 0.15
CA GLU A 20 -4.37 5.91 -1.32
C GLU A 20 -4.63 4.51 -1.90
N PHE A 21 -3.90 3.48 -1.45
CA PHE A 21 -4.14 2.11 -1.90
C PHE A 21 -5.53 1.57 -1.54
N ARG A 22 -6.08 1.92 -0.37
CA ARG A 22 -7.47 1.54 -0.03
C ARG A 22 -8.47 2.15 -1.01
N VAL A 23 -8.28 3.41 -1.42
CA VAL A 23 -9.13 4.06 -2.42
C VAL A 23 -9.02 3.32 -3.75
N GLU A 24 -7.81 3.02 -4.20
CA GLU A 24 -7.59 2.30 -5.46
C GLU A 24 -8.16 0.87 -5.44
N ILE A 25 -8.05 0.15 -4.32
CA ILE A 25 -8.70 -1.16 -4.14
C ILE A 25 -10.21 -1.05 -4.34
N ILE A 26 -10.86 -0.05 -3.73
CA ILE A 26 -12.30 0.15 -3.88
C ILE A 26 -12.67 0.54 -5.31
N ARG A 27 -11.89 1.41 -5.95
CA ARG A 27 -12.11 1.81 -7.35
C ARG A 27 -12.03 0.61 -8.29
N MET A 28 -10.95 -0.17 -8.20
CA MET A 28 -10.76 -1.36 -9.01
C MET A 28 -11.86 -2.40 -8.79
N LEU A 29 -12.32 -2.60 -7.55
CA LEU A 29 -13.43 -3.51 -7.25
C LEU A 29 -14.77 -3.00 -7.79
N ALA A 30 -15.00 -1.69 -7.73
CA ALA A 30 -16.19 -1.07 -8.31
C ALA A 30 -16.21 -1.23 -9.83
N GLU A 31 -15.06 -1.02 -10.50
CA GLU A 31 -14.90 -1.23 -11.94
C GLU A 31 -15.05 -2.71 -12.34
N ALA A 32 -14.51 -3.63 -11.54
CA ALA A 32 -14.62 -5.06 -11.77
C ALA A 32 -16.04 -5.62 -11.50
N GLY A 33 -16.90 -4.87 -10.80
CA GLY A 33 -18.26 -5.28 -10.44
C GLY A 33 -18.34 -6.51 -9.52
N SER A 34 -17.20 -6.98 -8.99
CA SER A 34 -17.10 -8.20 -8.19
C SER A 34 -15.83 -8.23 -7.35
N GLY A 35 -15.84 -9.02 -6.28
CA GLY A 35 -14.68 -9.26 -5.41
C GLY A 35 -14.97 -9.02 -3.93
N HIS A 36 -13.97 -9.27 -3.08
CA HIS A 36 -14.09 -9.13 -1.62
C HIS A 36 -13.12 -8.06 -1.10
N PRO A 37 -13.59 -6.85 -0.77
CA PRO A 37 -12.72 -5.77 -0.31
C PRO A 37 -12.09 -6.06 1.06
N GLY A 38 -12.73 -6.86 1.90
CA GLY A 38 -12.30 -7.07 3.28
C GLY A 38 -10.87 -7.62 3.42
N GLY A 39 -10.48 -8.56 2.56
CA GLY A 39 -9.15 -9.18 2.62
C GLY A 39 -8.02 -8.24 2.16
N SER A 40 -8.23 -7.51 1.07
CA SER A 40 -7.24 -6.56 0.58
C SER A 40 -7.11 -5.33 1.49
N LEU A 41 -8.23 -4.80 2.00
CA LEU A 41 -8.22 -3.65 2.91
C LEU A 41 -7.59 -3.96 4.28
N SER A 42 -7.65 -5.22 4.76
CA SER A 42 -7.02 -5.61 6.02
C SER A 42 -5.51 -5.84 5.86
N ALA A 43 -5.07 -6.34 4.70
CA ALA A 43 -3.67 -6.62 4.43
C ALA A 43 -2.86 -5.40 3.96
N ILE A 44 -3.51 -4.38 3.40
CA ILE A 44 -2.82 -3.32 2.67
C ILE A 44 -1.82 -2.53 3.53
N ASP A 45 -2.09 -2.30 4.81
CA ASP A 45 -1.14 -1.59 5.69
C ASP A 45 0.16 -2.38 5.88
N PHE A 46 0.06 -3.71 6.05
CA PHE A 46 1.23 -4.58 6.16
C PHE A 46 2.02 -4.60 4.86
N LEU A 47 1.34 -4.70 3.71
CA LEU A 47 1.98 -4.67 2.40
C LEU A 47 2.67 -3.33 2.16
N THR A 48 2.06 -2.22 2.55
CA THR A 48 2.67 -0.89 2.45
C THR A 48 3.99 -0.83 3.21
N VAL A 49 4.02 -1.30 4.46
CA VAL A 49 5.26 -1.32 5.26
C VAL A 49 6.29 -2.30 4.70
N LEU A 50 5.86 -3.48 4.27
CA LEU A 50 6.76 -4.50 3.75
C LEU A 50 7.49 -3.99 2.50
N TYR A 51 6.76 -3.45 1.53
CA TYR A 51 7.30 -3.04 0.24
C TYR A 51 7.88 -1.62 0.24
N PHE A 52 7.32 -0.70 1.02
CA PHE A 52 7.70 0.72 0.97
C PHE A 52 8.36 1.22 2.26
N GLY A 53 8.17 0.55 3.40
CA GLY A 53 8.81 0.89 4.67
C GLY A 53 10.31 0.56 4.75
N GLY A 54 10.86 -0.07 3.71
CA GLY A 54 12.27 -0.44 3.62
C GLY A 54 12.64 -1.74 4.35
N THR A 55 11.63 -2.50 4.80
CA THR A 55 11.78 -3.81 5.47
C THR A 55 12.12 -4.92 4.47
N PHE A 56 11.47 -4.93 3.31
CA PHE A 56 11.79 -5.87 2.23
C PHE A 56 12.88 -5.27 1.34
N ARG A 57 14.05 -5.90 1.30
CA ARG A 57 15.18 -5.55 0.43
C ARG A 57 15.66 -6.84 -0.24
N ASN A 58 15.69 -6.86 -1.57
CA ASN A 58 16.36 -7.89 -2.38
C ASN A 58 17.69 -7.33 -2.89
#